data_AF-A0A821UTE6-F1
#
_entry.id   AF-A0A821UTE6-F1
#
_cell.length_a   1.000
_cell.length_b   1.000
_cell.length_c   1.000
_cell.angle_alpha   90.00
_cell.angle_beta   90.00
_cell.angle_gamma   90.00
#
_symmetry.space_group_name_H-M   'P 1'
#
loop_
_entity.id
_entity.type
_entity.pdbx_description
1 polymer ?
#
loop_
_entity_poly.entity_id
_entity_poly.type
_entity_poly.pdbx_seq_one_letter_code
_entity_poly.pdbx_strand_id
1 'polypeptide(L)'
;MIRRIVCTIGHAIVVTGAILKSAREIGEMCSMGFKNYVSTTGSIFLENLLASTFCLGIFSAQILRLAKLPEYESLVLAFTSLVGWGYMFFFTMPFRFTGPFVIMIYKMLFNDVLRFCIIYTIFLTGFSQAFFILFNENGFGGFLSSIKQCFLCLLGEFDLDYYIEGQHPLPSVILLIFHIVVITILLLNLLIAMMGDTYADVKKSARKLWHLERARMALEVENGMSSSERKSDVNKYWVDIQGERYLQVEDVTYALGYLKEDEADKE
;
A
#
# COMPACT_ATOMS: atom_id res chain seq x y z
N MET A 1 4.49 31.43 23.98
CA MET A 1 3.03 31.22 24.16
C MET A 1 2.38 30.69 22.89
N ILE A 2 2.54 31.36 21.74
CA ILE A 2 1.94 31.00 20.44
C ILE A 2 2.23 29.55 20.03
N ARG A 3 3.49 29.09 20.07
CA ARG A 3 3.87 27.71 19.73
C ARG A 3 3.10 26.65 20.52
N ARG A 4 2.92 26.85 21.84
CA ARG A 4 2.19 25.89 22.68
C ARG A 4 0.71 25.83 22.30
N ILE A 5 0.10 26.99 22.04
CA ILE A 5 -1.30 27.08 21.59
C ILE A 5 -1.47 26.34 20.26
N VAL A 6 -0.62 26.62 19.27
CA VAL A 6 -0.67 25.96 17.96
C VAL A 6 -0.52 24.45 18.06
N CYS A 7 0.42 23.95 18.87
CA CYS A 7 0.59 22.51 19.08
C CYS A 7 -0.63 21.87 19.74
N THR A 8 -1.21 22.51 20.76
CA THR A 8 -2.41 22.00 21.44
C THR A 8 -3.61 21.94 20.49
N ILE A 9 -3.79 22.97 19.66
CA ILE A 9 -4.84 22.99 18.62
C ILE A 9 -4.61 21.85 17.62
N GLY A 10 -3.37 21.67 17.14
CA GLY A 10 -3.03 20.58 16.23
C GLY A 10 -3.33 19.20 16.82
N HIS A 11 -2.95 18.96 18.08
CA HIS A 11 -3.29 17.71 18.77
C HIS A 11 -4.80 17.49 18.89
N ALA A 12 -5.56 18.53 19.25
CA ALA A 12 -7.01 18.44 19.35
C ALA A 12 -7.63 18.06 17.99
N ILE A 13 -7.19 18.70 16.89
CA ILE A 13 -7.66 18.40 15.54
C ILE A 13 -7.39 16.94 15.16
N VAL A 14 -6.17 16.45 15.38
CA VAL A 14 -5.79 15.07 15.02
C VAL A 14 -6.57 14.04 15.83
N VAL A 15 -6.72 14.26 17.14
CA VAL A 15 -7.46 13.34 18.01
C VAL A 15 -8.96 13.36 17.67
N THR A 16 -9.55 14.53 17.49
CA THR A 16 -10.95 14.64 17.05
C THR A 16 -11.16 13.97 15.69
N GLY A 17 -10.25 14.18 14.73
CA GLY A 17 -10.31 13.51 13.43
C GLY A 17 -10.25 11.98 13.53
N ALA A 18 -9.34 11.46 14.36
CA ALA A 18 -9.23 10.01 14.60
C ALA A 18 -10.51 9.45 15.25
N ILE A 19 -11.10 10.14 16.22
CA ILE A 19 -12.36 9.74 16.85
C ILE A 19 -13.49 9.69 15.82
N LEU A 20 -13.65 10.72 15.00
CA LEU A 20 -14.71 10.78 13.98
C LEU A 20 -14.55 9.67 12.93
N LYS A 21 -13.33 9.45 12.42
CA LYS A 21 -13.08 8.37 11.45
C LYS A 21 -13.32 7.00 12.06
N SER A 22 -12.85 6.74 13.29
CA SER A 22 -13.11 5.47 13.97
C SER A 22 -14.59 5.24 14.27
N ALA A 23 -15.34 6.28 14.66
CA ALA A 23 -16.78 6.17 14.88
C ALA A 23 -17.51 5.77 13.58
N ARG A 24 -17.10 6.33 12.44
CA ARG A 24 -17.63 5.96 11.13
C ARG A 24 -17.32 4.50 10.78
N GLU A 25 -16.06 4.07 10.92
CA GLU A 25 -15.68 2.68 10.60
C GLU A 25 -16.34 1.65 11.52
N ILE A 26 -16.52 1.96 12.80
CA ILE A 26 -17.27 1.11 13.73
C ILE A 26 -18.74 1.00 13.28
N GLY A 27 -19.36 2.12 12.86
CA GLY A 27 -20.72 2.11 12.32
C GLY A 27 -20.85 1.22 11.07
N GLU A 28 -19.90 1.35 10.14
CA GLU A 28 -19.82 0.53 8.94
C GLU A 28 -19.64 -0.97 9.29
N MET A 29 -18.74 -1.28 10.22
CA MET A 29 -18.51 -2.65 10.71
C MET A 29 -19.74 -3.25 11.40
N CYS A 30 -20.49 -2.46 12.18
CA CYS A 30 -21.74 -2.88 12.79
C CYS A 30 -22.84 -3.13 11.75
N SER A 31 -22.91 -2.30 10.70
CA SER A 31 -23.94 -2.42 9.65
C SER A 31 -23.71 -3.63 8.73
N MET A 32 -22.47 -3.90 8.32
CA MET A 32 -22.11 -5.01 7.43
C MET A 32 -21.90 -6.33 8.17
N GLY A 33 -21.61 -6.26 9.46
CA GLY A 33 -21.16 -7.39 10.28
C GLY A 33 -19.64 -7.63 10.18
N PHE A 34 -19.00 -7.99 11.29
CA PHE A 34 -17.55 -8.11 11.40
C PHE A 34 -16.93 -9.06 10.35
N LYS A 35 -17.54 -10.23 10.13
CA LYS A 35 -17.04 -11.22 9.17
C LYS A 35 -17.03 -10.68 7.74
N ASN A 36 -18.08 -9.95 7.36
CA ASN A 36 -18.20 -9.36 6.03
C ASN A 36 -17.24 -8.18 5.86
N TYR A 37 -17.09 -7.35 6.91
CA TYR A 37 -16.15 -6.25 6.94
C TYR A 37 -14.72 -6.72 6.65
N VAL A 38 -14.25 -7.73 7.39
CA VAL A 38 -12.89 -8.30 7.24
C VAL A 38 -12.73 -9.05 5.91
N SER A 39 -13.81 -9.63 5.36
CA SER A 39 -13.76 -10.30 4.06
C SER A 39 -13.83 -9.35 2.85
N THR A 40 -13.93 -8.04 3.08
CA THR A 40 -13.93 -7.06 1.99
C THR A 40 -12.61 -7.14 1.22
N THR A 41 -12.66 -6.91 -0.09
CA THR A 41 -11.49 -6.99 -0.98
C THR A 41 -11.38 -5.73 -1.83
N GLY A 42 -10.18 -5.48 -2.37
CA GLY A 42 -9.93 -4.34 -3.26
C GLY A 42 -9.66 -3.05 -2.49
N SER A 43 -10.15 -1.92 -3.01
CA SER A 43 -9.84 -0.58 -2.49
C SER A 43 -10.36 -0.35 -1.07
N ILE A 44 -11.53 -0.88 -0.74
CA ILE A 44 -12.19 -0.71 0.56
C ILE A 44 -11.39 -1.42 1.66
N PHE A 45 -10.86 -2.62 1.38
CA PHE A 45 -9.99 -3.31 2.33
C PHE A 45 -8.74 -2.48 2.66
N LEU A 46 -8.10 -1.94 1.62
CA LEU A 46 -6.91 -1.10 1.79
C LEU A 46 -7.23 0.18 2.57
N GLU A 47 -8.37 0.82 2.28
CA GLU A 47 -8.82 1.97 3.04
C GLU A 47 -8.97 1.62 4.52
N ASN A 48 -9.78 0.61 4.81
CA ASN A 48 -10.09 0.17 6.17
C ASN A 48 -8.82 -0.22 6.92
N LEU A 49 -7.90 -0.96 6.28
CA LEU A 49 -6.64 -1.37 6.89
C LEU A 49 -5.74 -0.18 7.25
N LEU A 50 -5.54 0.74 6.31
CA LEU A 50 -4.66 1.90 6.52
C LEU A 50 -5.27 2.91 7.49
N ALA A 51 -6.57 3.20 7.36
CA ALA A 51 -7.27 4.11 8.25
C ALA A 51 -7.39 3.55 9.67
N SER A 52 -7.75 2.27 9.84
CA SER A 52 -7.77 1.62 11.15
C SER A 52 -6.37 1.61 11.80
N THR A 53 -5.32 1.30 11.02
CA THR A 53 -3.93 1.32 11.52
C THR A 53 -3.50 2.73 11.94
N PHE A 54 -3.87 3.75 11.16
CA PHE A 54 -3.62 5.16 11.49
C PHE A 54 -4.34 5.57 12.79
N CYS A 55 -5.64 5.29 12.92
CA CYS A 55 -6.40 5.62 14.12
C CYS A 55 -5.89 4.91 15.37
N LEU A 56 -5.56 3.61 15.27
CA LEU A 56 -4.94 2.86 16.36
C LEU A 56 -3.59 3.46 16.78
N GLY A 57 -2.80 3.93 15.81
CA GLY A 57 -1.56 4.67 16.07
C GLY A 57 -1.78 5.96 16.85
N ILE A 58 -2.80 6.75 16.50
CA ILE A 58 -3.15 7.98 17.22
C ILE A 58 -3.64 7.69 18.65
N PHE A 59 -4.49 6.67 18.84
CA PHE A 59 -4.97 6.29 20.18
C PHE A 59 -3.87 5.74 21.07
N SER A 60 -3.01 4.86 20.54
CA SER A 60 -1.84 4.35 21.28
C SER A 60 -0.89 5.48 21.66
N ALA A 61 -0.67 6.47 20.79
CA ALA A 61 0.09 7.67 21.15
C ALA A 61 -0.55 8.46 22.31
N GLN A 62 -1.89 8.57 22.38
CA GLN A 62 -2.55 9.22 23.52
C GLN A 62 -2.38 8.44 24.82
N ILE A 63 -2.46 7.10 24.77
CA ILE A 63 -2.23 6.24 25.94
C ILE A 63 -0.79 6.41 26.45
N LEU A 64 0.21 6.42 25.54
CA LEU A 64 1.62 6.62 25.89
C LEU A 64 1.89 8.01 26.47
N ARG A 65 1.19 9.02 25.96
CA ARG A 65 1.24 10.38 26.51
C ARG A 65 0.69 10.45 27.93
N LEU A 66 -0.42 9.76 28.21
CA LEU A 66 -0.98 9.65 29.57
C LEU A 66 -0.04 8.87 30.51
N ALA A 67 0.65 7.86 30.00
CA ALA A 67 1.66 7.09 30.72
C ALA A 67 2.98 7.87 30.95
N LYS A 68 3.11 9.10 30.41
CA LYS A 68 4.32 9.95 30.48
C LYS A 68 5.55 9.28 29.87
N LEU A 69 5.38 8.57 28.76
CA LEU A 69 6.44 7.87 28.02
C LEU A 69 6.71 8.53 26.64
N PRO A 70 7.42 9.69 26.60
CA PRO A 70 7.56 10.49 25.39
C PRO A 70 8.41 9.85 24.28
N GLU A 71 9.34 8.95 24.63
CA GLU A 71 10.19 8.23 23.68
C GLU A 71 9.35 7.29 22.80
N TYR A 72 8.53 6.47 23.43
CA TYR A 72 7.63 5.53 22.75
C TYR A 72 6.51 6.27 22.01
N GLU A 73 6.01 7.38 22.56
CA GLU A 73 5.02 8.24 21.87
C GLU A 73 5.57 8.74 20.54
N SER A 74 6.80 9.26 20.53
CA SER A 74 7.45 9.79 19.33
C SER A 74 7.66 8.70 18.28
N LEU A 75 8.03 7.49 18.72
CA LEU A 75 8.19 6.32 17.85
C LEU A 75 6.86 5.94 17.18
N VAL A 76 5.79 5.81 17.97
CA VAL A 76 4.46 5.47 17.44
C VAL A 76 3.96 6.53 16.48
N LEU A 77 4.12 7.81 16.82
CA LEU A 77 3.71 8.93 15.95
C LEU A 77 4.51 8.96 14.64
N ALA A 78 5.81 8.62 14.66
CA ALA A 78 6.63 8.53 13.46
C ALA A 78 6.07 7.47 12.49
N PHE A 79 5.82 6.24 12.95
CA PHE A 79 5.22 5.20 12.12
C PHE A 79 3.80 5.54 11.67
N THR A 80 2.99 6.10 12.57
CA THR A 80 1.61 6.53 12.25
C THR A 80 1.60 7.59 11.16
N SER A 81 2.55 8.53 11.19
CA SER A 81 2.66 9.57 10.15
C SER A 81 2.97 8.97 8.77
N LEU A 82 3.83 7.94 8.71
CA LEU A 82 4.16 7.25 7.47
C LEU A 82 2.94 6.50 6.90
N VAL A 83 2.17 5.82 7.77
CA VAL A 83 0.90 5.18 7.39
C VAL A 83 -0.10 6.21 6.88
N GLY A 84 -0.17 7.39 7.50
CA GLY A 84 -1.04 8.49 7.06
C GLY A 84 -0.70 9.00 5.66
N TRP A 85 0.58 9.12 5.30
CA TRP A 85 0.98 9.44 3.93
C TRP A 85 0.67 8.31 2.96
N GLY A 86 0.83 7.04 3.38
CA GLY A 86 0.41 5.89 2.60
C GLY A 86 -1.10 5.88 2.32
N TYR A 87 -1.91 6.28 3.30
CA TYR A 87 -3.36 6.42 3.17
C TYR A 87 -3.75 7.42 2.08
N MET A 88 -2.94 8.45 1.83
CA MET A 88 -3.24 9.44 0.77
C MET A 88 -3.32 8.83 -0.63
N PHE A 89 -2.67 7.69 -0.89
CA PHE A 89 -2.79 7.00 -2.18
C PHE A 89 -4.22 6.57 -2.48
N PHE A 90 -5.03 6.28 -1.46
CA PHE A 90 -6.45 5.96 -1.62
C PHE A 90 -7.20 7.08 -2.34
N PHE A 91 -6.97 8.34 -1.95
CA PHE A 91 -7.62 9.50 -2.56
C PHE A 91 -7.18 9.76 -4.00
N THR A 92 -6.05 9.19 -4.42
CA THR A 92 -5.58 9.28 -5.81
C THR A 92 -6.15 8.16 -6.69
N MET A 93 -6.79 7.15 -6.11
CA MET A 93 -7.30 5.99 -6.86
C MET A 93 -8.46 6.30 -7.83
N PRO A 94 -9.41 7.21 -7.53
CA PRO A 94 -10.51 7.51 -8.44
C PRO A 94 -10.08 8.12 -9.79
N PHE A 95 -8.92 8.77 -9.85
CA PHE A 95 -8.47 9.47 -11.05
C PHE A 95 -7.94 8.50 -12.11
N ARG A 96 -8.28 8.77 -13.38
CA ARG A 96 -7.89 7.93 -14.53
C ARG A 96 -6.39 7.80 -14.72
N PHE A 97 -5.63 8.85 -14.36
CA PHE A 97 -4.19 8.88 -14.54
C PHE A 97 -3.45 8.08 -13.46
N THR A 98 -3.82 8.27 -12.18
CA THR A 98 -3.13 7.67 -11.03
C THR A 98 -3.72 6.34 -10.57
N GLY A 99 -5.02 6.12 -10.75
CA GLY A 99 -5.73 4.95 -10.23
C GLY A 99 -5.17 3.60 -10.65
N PRO A 100 -5.03 3.32 -11.95
CA PRO A 100 -4.43 2.06 -12.42
C PRO A 100 -3.03 1.81 -11.84
N PHE A 101 -2.23 2.87 -11.68
CA PHE A 101 -0.88 2.78 -11.12
C PHE A 101 -0.89 2.41 -9.62
N VAL A 102 -1.76 3.03 -8.81
CA VAL A 102 -1.92 2.69 -7.39
C VAL A 102 -2.35 1.23 -7.21
N ILE A 103 -3.28 0.76 -8.05
CA ILE A 103 -3.74 -0.64 -8.05
C ILE A 103 -2.59 -1.60 -8.39
N MET A 104 -1.72 -1.22 -9.32
CA MET A 104 -0.53 -2.02 -9.67
C MET A 104 0.47 -2.10 -8.51
N ILE A 105 0.81 -0.97 -7.89
CA ILE A 105 1.69 -0.93 -6.71
C ILE A 105 1.15 -1.84 -5.61
N TYR A 106 -0.14 -1.71 -5.29
CA TYR A 106 -0.77 -2.53 -4.26
C TYR A 106 -0.64 -4.03 -4.56
N LYS A 107 -0.99 -4.44 -5.78
CA LYS A 107 -0.93 -5.86 -6.15
C LYS A 107 0.49 -6.43 -6.12
N MET A 108 1.48 -5.68 -6.59
CA MET A 108 2.88 -6.11 -6.58
C MET A 108 3.44 -6.16 -5.17
N LEU A 109 3.12 -5.17 -4.33
CA LEU A 109 3.59 -5.12 -2.95
C LEU A 109 3.04 -6.31 -2.13
N PHE A 110 1.74 -6.59 -2.22
CA PHE A 110 1.13 -7.64 -1.41
C PHE A 110 1.38 -9.05 -1.96
N ASN A 111 1.43 -9.26 -3.27
CA ASN A 111 1.59 -10.60 -3.82
C ASN A 111 3.05 -10.99 -4.08
N ASP A 112 3.87 -10.07 -4.56
CA ASP A 112 5.22 -10.40 -5.04
C ASP A 112 6.25 -10.07 -3.95
N VAL A 113 6.23 -8.83 -3.43
CA VAL A 113 7.20 -8.38 -2.41
C VAL A 113 7.06 -9.19 -1.12
N LEU A 114 5.85 -9.44 -0.62
CA LEU A 114 5.68 -10.23 0.61
C LEU A 114 6.21 -11.67 0.46
N ARG A 115 5.96 -12.34 -0.68
CA ARG A 115 6.51 -13.68 -0.94
C ARG A 115 8.03 -13.66 -1.00
N PHE A 116 8.59 -12.64 -1.66
CA PHE A 116 10.03 -12.42 -1.69
C PHE A 116 10.61 -12.18 -0.29
N CYS A 117 9.99 -11.33 0.53
CA CYS A 117 10.44 -11.05 1.90
C CYS A 117 10.52 -12.31 2.76
N ILE A 118 9.57 -13.25 2.59
CA ILE A 118 9.59 -14.54 3.31
C ILE A 118 10.82 -15.35 2.90
N ILE A 119 11.06 -15.54 1.60
CA ILE A 119 12.22 -16.29 1.09
C ILE A 119 13.52 -15.60 1.50
N TYR A 120 13.58 -14.28 1.34
CA TYR A 120 14.73 -13.46 1.69
C TYR A 120 15.08 -13.58 3.17
N THR A 121 14.10 -13.60 4.08
CA THR A 121 14.36 -13.72 5.52
C THR A 121 15.05 -15.04 5.89
N ILE A 122 14.75 -16.13 5.18
CA ILE A 122 15.41 -17.43 5.38
C ILE A 122 16.90 -17.32 5.04
N PHE A 123 17.23 -16.76 3.88
CA PHE A 123 18.62 -16.54 3.50
C PHE A 123 19.32 -15.53 4.41
N LEU A 124 18.66 -14.40 4.70
CA LEU A 124 19.20 -13.35 5.57
C LEU A 124 19.60 -13.92 6.92
N THR A 125 18.71 -14.67 7.58
CA THR A 125 19.01 -15.27 8.89
C THR A 125 20.11 -16.33 8.80
N GLY A 126 20.12 -17.18 7.77
CA GLY A 126 21.17 -18.19 7.57
C GLY A 126 22.56 -17.59 7.37
N PHE A 127 22.69 -16.58 6.49
CA PHE A 127 23.96 -15.88 6.27
C PHE A 127 24.38 -15.08 7.51
N SER A 128 23.43 -14.43 8.20
CA SER A 128 23.72 -13.70 9.44
C SER A 128 24.27 -14.62 10.53
N GLN A 129 23.73 -15.84 10.65
CA GLN A 129 24.23 -16.83 11.60
C GLN A 129 25.64 -17.29 11.21
N ALA A 130 25.89 -17.57 9.94
CA ALA A 130 27.21 -17.99 9.47
C ALA A 130 28.29 -16.93 9.72
N PHE A 131 28.00 -15.66 9.41
CA PHE A 131 28.89 -14.54 9.72
C PHE A 131 29.05 -14.32 11.23
N PHE A 132 27.99 -14.43 12.02
CA PHE A 132 28.09 -14.30 13.47
C PHE A 132 29.04 -15.35 14.07
N ILE A 133 28.97 -16.60 13.60
CA ILE A 133 29.88 -17.68 14.03
C ILE A 133 31.32 -17.40 13.58
N LEU A 134 31.50 -16.93 12.35
CA LEU A 134 32.82 -16.71 11.76
C LEU A 134 33.59 -15.55 12.40
N PHE A 135 32.88 -14.48 12.78
CA PHE A 135 33.49 -13.29 13.36
C PHE A 135 33.45 -13.26 14.90
N ASN A 136 32.68 -14.15 15.54
CA ASN A 136 32.60 -14.34 17.01
C ASN A 136 32.39 -13.01 17.80
N GLU A 137 32.78 -12.98 19.09
CA GLU A 137 32.57 -11.81 19.98
C GLU A 137 33.34 -10.54 19.55
N ASN A 138 34.46 -10.67 18.84
CA ASN A 138 35.26 -9.52 18.35
C ASN A 138 34.76 -8.96 17.01
N GLY A 139 33.71 -9.58 16.46
CA GLY A 139 33.12 -9.24 15.18
C GLY A 139 32.07 -8.13 15.28
N PHE A 140 30.90 -8.38 14.65
CA PHE A 140 29.84 -7.39 14.49
C PHE A 140 29.18 -6.93 15.80
N GLY A 141 29.64 -7.37 16.97
CA GLY A 141 29.06 -6.97 18.27
C GLY A 141 27.71 -7.62 18.59
N GLY A 142 27.31 -8.66 17.84
CA GLY A 142 26.11 -9.45 18.11
C GLY A 142 25.43 -10.04 16.86
N PHE A 143 24.48 -10.96 17.08
CA PHE A 143 23.70 -11.56 16.00
C PHE A 143 22.83 -10.54 15.26
N LEU A 144 22.19 -9.60 15.98
CA LEU A 144 21.38 -8.55 15.38
C LEU A 144 22.19 -7.60 14.49
N SER A 145 23.44 -7.31 14.89
CA SER A 145 24.36 -6.54 14.07
C SER A 145 24.81 -7.30 12.83
N SER A 146 24.94 -8.63 12.92
CA SER A 146 25.23 -9.48 11.76
C SER A 146 24.05 -9.47 10.77
N ILE A 147 22.80 -9.49 11.27
CA ILE A 147 21.60 -9.27 10.46
C ILE A 147 21.62 -7.90 9.78
N LYS A 148 21.92 -6.84 10.54
CA LYS A 148 22.05 -5.49 10.01
C LYS A 148 23.09 -5.45 8.88
N GLN A 149 24.28 -6.03 9.09
CA GLN A 149 25.33 -6.02 8.09
C GLN A 149 24.94 -6.80 6.83
N CYS A 150 24.31 -7.98 6.98
CA CYS A 150 23.83 -8.75 5.84
C CYS A 150 22.77 -8.00 5.04
N PHE A 151 21.89 -7.26 5.73
CA PHE A 151 20.87 -6.41 5.09
C PHE A 151 21.49 -5.19 4.39
N LEU A 152 22.48 -4.53 4.99
CA LEU A 152 23.19 -3.43 4.33
C LEU A 152 23.98 -3.91 3.10
N CYS A 153 24.54 -5.12 3.17
CA CYS A 153 25.21 -5.73 2.04
C CYS A 153 24.25 -5.99 0.86
N LEU A 154 22.97 -6.29 1.10
CA LEU A 154 21.95 -6.35 0.04
C LEU A 154 21.80 -5.00 -0.67
N LEU A 155 21.88 -3.89 0.07
CA LEU A 155 21.78 -2.53 -0.49
C LEU A 155 23.08 -2.06 -1.18
N GLY A 156 24.11 -2.91 -1.21
CA GLY A 156 25.42 -2.58 -1.78
C GLY A 156 26.37 -1.87 -0.80
N GLU A 157 25.99 -1.75 0.47
CA GLU A 157 26.84 -1.20 1.51
C GLU A 157 27.58 -2.32 2.26
N PHE A 158 28.85 -2.52 1.93
CA PHE A 158 29.74 -3.42 2.66
C PHE A 158 31.17 -2.86 2.66
N ASP A 159 31.87 -3.07 3.76
CA ASP A 159 33.28 -2.73 3.90
C ASP A 159 34.09 -4.01 3.74
N LEU A 160 34.84 -4.13 2.64
CA LEU A 160 35.63 -5.33 2.35
C LEU A 160 36.79 -5.51 3.35
N ASP A 161 37.36 -4.42 3.83
CA ASP A 161 38.53 -4.45 4.73
C ASP A 161 38.16 -5.19 6.01
N TYR A 162 36.94 -4.99 6.50
CA TYR A 162 36.38 -5.70 7.64
C TYR A 162 36.35 -7.23 7.46
N TYR A 163 36.10 -7.73 6.24
CA TYR A 163 36.09 -9.18 5.97
C TYR A 163 37.49 -9.76 5.77
N ILE A 164 38.46 -8.93 5.37
CA ILE A 164 39.87 -9.32 5.16
C ILE A 164 40.65 -9.27 6.48
N GLU A 165 40.34 -8.34 7.38
CA GLU A 165 41.04 -8.19 8.67
C GLU A 165 40.56 -9.19 9.74
N GLY A 166 39.54 -10.00 9.44
CA GLY A 166 39.01 -11.00 10.36
C GLY A 166 39.96 -12.18 10.63
N GLN A 167 39.63 -12.98 11.64
CA GLN A 167 40.42 -14.18 12.03
C GLN A 167 40.62 -15.17 10.87
N HIS A 168 39.64 -15.27 9.98
CA HIS A 168 39.64 -16.20 8.86
C HIS A 168 39.32 -15.46 7.54
N PRO A 169 40.30 -14.76 6.93
CA PRO A 169 40.06 -13.88 5.78
C PRO A 169 39.48 -14.60 4.57
N LEU A 170 40.04 -15.78 4.24
CA LEU A 170 39.65 -16.51 3.04
C LEU A 170 38.19 -17.06 3.14
N PRO A 171 37.79 -17.75 4.21
CA PRO A 171 36.39 -18.14 4.40
C PRO A 171 35.41 -16.96 4.44
N SER A 172 35.78 -15.85 5.09
CA SER A 172 34.94 -14.65 5.19
C SER A 172 34.63 -14.04 3.82
N VAL A 173 35.66 -13.87 3.00
CA VAL A 173 35.52 -13.30 1.65
C VAL A 173 34.74 -14.26 0.73
N ILE A 174 34.99 -15.57 0.81
CA ILE A 174 34.22 -16.56 0.02
C ILE A 174 32.74 -16.52 0.40
N LEU A 175 32.43 -16.46 1.70
CA LEU A 175 31.04 -16.41 2.18
C LEU A 175 30.35 -15.10 1.80
N LEU A 176 31.08 -13.97 1.80
CA LEU A 176 30.62 -12.68 1.28
C LEU A 176 30.31 -12.72 -0.21
N ILE A 177 31.21 -13.27 -1.03
CA ILE A 177 30.97 -13.42 -2.48
C ILE A 177 29.74 -14.30 -2.70
N PHE A 178 29.63 -15.41 -1.98
CA PHE A 178 28.47 -16.30 -2.08
C PHE A 178 27.17 -15.59 -1.67
N HIS A 179 27.18 -14.81 -0.59
CA HIS A 179 26.05 -13.97 -0.16
C HIS A 179 25.65 -12.97 -1.24
N ILE A 180 26.59 -12.23 -1.82
CA ILE A 180 26.32 -11.25 -2.89
C ILE A 180 25.71 -11.94 -4.11
N VAL A 181 26.25 -13.08 -4.55
CA VAL A 181 25.71 -13.82 -5.70
C VAL A 181 24.30 -14.33 -5.41
N VAL A 182 24.07 -14.98 -4.27
CA VAL A 182 22.76 -15.54 -3.94
C VAL A 182 21.72 -14.43 -3.74
N ILE A 183 22.02 -13.45 -2.90
CA ILE A 183 21.04 -12.45 -2.50
C ILE A 183 20.88 -11.36 -3.55
N THR A 184 21.98 -10.74 -3.95
CA THR A 184 21.93 -9.56 -4.83
C THR A 184 21.71 -9.97 -6.28
N ILE A 185 22.29 -11.08 -6.75
CA ILE A 185 22.15 -11.48 -8.16
C ILE A 185 20.95 -12.41 -8.35
N LEU A 186 20.79 -13.47 -7.55
CA LEU A 186 19.71 -14.43 -7.80
C LEU A 186 18.36 -13.94 -7.26
N LEU A 187 18.28 -13.55 -5.99
CA LEU A 187 17.00 -13.22 -5.37
C LEU A 187 16.40 -11.92 -5.93
N LEU A 188 17.20 -10.85 -6.14
CA LEU A 188 16.69 -9.63 -6.76
C LEU A 188 16.24 -9.85 -8.21
N ASN A 189 16.98 -10.63 -9.01
CA ASN A 189 16.56 -10.93 -10.38
C ASN A 189 15.27 -11.79 -10.42
N LEU A 190 15.09 -12.70 -9.46
CA LEU A 190 13.84 -13.43 -9.30
C LEU A 190 12.68 -12.48 -8.92
N LEU A 191 12.91 -11.52 -8.02
CA LEU A 191 11.91 -10.51 -7.65
C LEU A 191 11.49 -9.67 -8.86
N ILE A 192 12.46 -9.18 -9.63
CA ILE A 192 12.21 -8.38 -10.83
C ILE A 192 11.46 -9.22 -11.87
N ALA A 193 11.79 -10.49 -12.04
CA ALA A 193 11.09 -11.39 -12.96
C ALA A 193 9.62 -11.58 -12.53
N MET A 194 9.37 -11.91 -11.26
CA MET A 194 8.00 -12.05 -10.73
C MET A 194 7.20 -10.76 -10.87
N MET A 195 7.80 -9.62 -10.50
CA MET A 195 7.16 -8.31 -10.69
C MET A 195 6.93 -7.97 -12.16
N GLY A 196 7.81 -8.40 -13.07
CA GLY A 196 7.69 -8.21 -14.51
C GLY A 196 6.48 -8.94 -15.08
N ASP A 197 6.29 -10.20 -14.70
CA ASP A 197 5.14 -11.02 -15.12
C ASP A 197 3.83 -10.45 -14.53
N THR A 198 3.81 -10.17 -13.23
CA THR A 198 2.65 -9.52 -12.58
C THR A 198 2.38 -8.14 -13.19
N TYR A 199 3.40 -7.37 -13.56
CA TYR A 199 3.24 -6.07 -14.23
C TYR A 199 2.56 -6.22 -15.57
N ALA A 200 3.01 -7.17 -16.40
CA ALA A 200 2.43 -7.42 -17.71
C ALA A 200 0.95 -7.86 -17.59
N ASP A 201 0.64 -8.73 -16.64
CA ASP A 201 -0.71 -9.25 -16.42
C ASP A 201 -1.65 -8.22 -15.81
N VAL A 202 -1.21 -7.53 -14.75
CA VAL A 202 -2.01 -6.50 -14.10
C VAL A 202 -2.20 -5.34 -15.06
N LYS A 203 -1.21 -4.92 -15.87
CA LYS A 203 -1.38 -3.83 -16.84
C LYS A 203 -2.51 -4.07 -17.84
N LYS A 204 -2.70 -5.32 -18.31
CA LYS A 204 -3.82 -5.67 -19.21
C LYS A 204 -5.18 -5.52 -18.54
N SER A 205 -5.27 -5.87 -17.26
CA SER A 205 -6.52 -5.88 -16.48
C SER A 205 -6.74 -4.62 -15.63
N ALA A 206 -5.73 -3.76 -15.47
CA ALA A 206 -5.71 -2.65 -14.52
C ALA A 206 -6.78 -1.61 -14.82
N ARG A 207 -7.07 -1.34 -16.10
CA ARG A 207 -8.15 -0.41 -16.47
C ARG A 207 -9.52 -0.93 -16.07
N LYS A 208 -9.79 -2.22 -16.31
CA LYS A 208 -11.07 -2.85 -15.92
C LYS A 208 -11.22 -2.85 -14.40
N LEU A 209 -10.15 -3.24 -13.70
CA LEU A 209 -10.12 -3.22 -12.24
C LEU A 209 -10.29 -1.80 -11.69
N TRP A 210 -9.64 -0.81 -12.29
CA TRP A 210 -9.81 0.59 -11.93
C TRP A 210 -11.25 1.08 -12.11
N HIS A 211 -11.93 0.73 -13.21
CA HIS A 211 -13.35 1.05 -13.37
C HIS A 211 -14.22 0.45 -12.27
N LEU A 212 -13.92 -0.79 -11.86
CA LEU A 212 -14.60 -1.47 -10.77
C LEU A 212 -14.34 -0.81 -9.41
N GLU A 213 -13.09 -0.51 -9.06
CA GLU A 213 -12.77 0.19 -7.81
C GLU A 213 -13.35 1.61 -7.80
N ARG A 214 -13.37 2.31 -8.95
CA ARG A 214 -14.01 3.63 -9.06
C ARG A 214 -15.51 3.56 -8.84
N ALA A 215 -16.18 2.52 -9.36
CA ALA A 215 -17.60 2.31 -9.11
C ALA A 215 -17.89 1.99 -7.64
N ARG A 216 -17.04 1.18 -6.99
CA ARG A 216 -17.12 0.89 -5.55
C ARG A 216 -16.99 2.15 -4.71
N MET A 217 -15.98 2.97 -4.97
CA MET A 217 -15.78 4.25 -4.27
C MET A 217 -16.95 5.21 -4.48
N ALA A 218 -17.52 5.25 -5.68
CA ALA A 218 -18.70 6.08 -5.96
C ALA A 218 -19.93 5.63 -5.14
N LEU A 219 -20.19 4.31 -5.08
CA LEU A 219 -21.27 3.75 -4.27
C LEU A 219 -21.07 3.99 -2.77
N GLU A 220 -19.83 3.93 -2.29
CA GLU A 220 -19.50 4.22 -0.89
C GLU A 220 -19.77 5.68 -0.54
N VAL A 221 -19.35 6.62 -1.40
CA VAL A 221 -19.65 8.03 -1.24
C VAL A 221 -21.17 8.26 -1.25
N GLU A 222 -21.89 7.65 -2.19
CA GLU A 222 -23.35 7.75 -2.27
C GLU A 222 -24.05 7.22 -1.00
N ASN A 223 -23.58 6.09 -0.46
CA ASN A 223 -24.09 5.53 0.79
C ASN A 223 -23.87 6.47 1.98
N GLY A 224 -22.80 7.27 1.99
CA GLY A 224 -22.51 8.29 2.98
C GLY A 224 -23.34 9.58 2.84
N MET A 225 -23.97 9.82 1.69
CA MET A 225 -24.77 11.02 1.42
C MET A 225 -26.17 10.92 2.07
N SER A 226 -26.71 12.07 2.49
CA SER A 226 -28.08 12.20 2.96
C SER A 226 -29.11 12.05 1.82
N SER A 227 -30.34 11.68 2.15
CA SER A 227 -31.42 11.50 1.17
C SER A 227 -31.73 12.75 0.34
N SER A 228 -31.42 13.94 0.86
CA SER A 228 -31.60 15.22 0.14
C SER A 228 -30.50 15.43 -0.90
N GLU A 229 -29.25 15.13 -0.54
CA GLU A 229 -28.10 15.25 -1.45
C GLU A 229 -28.21 14.26 -2.62
N ARG A 230 -28.67 13.02 -2.37
CA ARG A 230 -28.89 12.03 -3.44
C ARG A 230 -29.93 12.44 -4.47
N LYS A 231 -30.99 13.16 -4.05
CA LYS A 231 -32.11 13.56 -4.92
C LYS A 231 -31.77 14.72 -5.85
N SER A 232 -30.80 15.57 -5.48
CA SER A 232 -30.38 16.75 -6.25
C SER A 232 -29.91 16.40 -7.66
N ASP A 233 -29.14 15.32 -7.80
CA ASP A 233 -28.41 15.01 -9.05
C ASP A 233 -29.13 14.02 -9.97
N VAL A 234 -30.26 13.45 -9.53
CA VAL A 234 -30.95 12.37 -10.25
C VAL A 234 -31.33 12.84 -11.66
N ASN A 235 -32.04 13.95 -11.79
CA ASN A 235 -32.70 14.34 -13.04
C ASN A 235 -31.77 14.78 -14.19
N LYS A 236 -30.44 14.78 -14.02
CA LYS A 236 -29.51 15.22 -15.08
C LYS A 236 -29.39 14.23 -16.25
N TYR A 237 -29.56 12.93 -15.99
CA TYR A 237 -29.35 11.86 -17.00
C TYR A 237 -30.59 11.00 -17.25
N TRP A 238 -31.68 11.23 -16.53
CA TRP A 238 -32.94 10.52 -16.73
C TRP A 238 -33.84 11.27 -17.71
N VAL A 239 -34.51 10.52 -18.56
CA VAL A 239 -35.55 10.99 -19.47
C VAL A 239 -36.82 10.20 -19.18
N ASP A 240 -37.92 10.91 -18.97
CA ASP A 240 -39.24 10.29 -18.77
C ASP A 240 -39.94 10.14 -20.13
N ILE A 241 -40.24 8.91 -20.55
CA ILE A 241 -40.95 8.62 -21.80
C ILE A 241 -42.21 7.80 -21.45
N GLN A 242 -43.39 8.33 -21.78
CA GLN A 242 -44.68 7.67 -21.53
C GLN A 242 -44.92 7.26 -20.06
N GLY A 243 -44.35 8.00 -19.10
CA GLY A 243 -44.50 7.73 -17.66
C GLY A 243 -43.46 6.76 -17.08
N GLU A 244 -42.59 6.20 -17.91
CA GLU A 244 -41.48 5.34 -17.49
C GLU A 244 -40.15 6.10 -17.53
N ARG A 245 -39.24 5.75 -16.61
CA ARG A 245 -37.91 6.39 -16.46
C ARG A 245 -36.83 5.66 -17.24
N TYR A 246 -36.16 6.36 -18.15
CA TYR A 246 -35.06 5.83 -18.96
C TYR A 246 -33.76 6.57 -18.67
N LEU A 247 -32.63 5.85 -18.68
CA LEU A 247 -31.31 6.45 -18.63
C LEU A 247 -30.87 6.82 -20.04
N GLN A 248 -30.55 8.09 -20.27
CA GLN A 248 -30.01 8.52 -21.56
C GLN A 248 -28.57 8.02 -21.70
N VAL A 249 -28.32 7.20 -22.72
CA VAL A 249 -26.99 6.73 -23.10
C VAL A 249 -26.74 7.17 -24.53
N GLU A 250 -25.76 8.05 -24.72
CA GLU A 250 -25.29 8.42 -26.04
C GLU A 250 -24.25 7.42 -26.50
N ASP A 251 -24.64 6.53 -27.40
CA ASP A 251 -23.70 5.64 -28.07
C ASP A 251 -23.07 6.39 -29.25
N VAL A 252 -21.83 6.87 -29.05
CA VAL A 252 -21.01 7.42 -30.12
C VAL A 252 -20.27 6.29 -30.84
N THR A 253 -20.98 5.21 -31.18
CA THR A 253 -20.47 4.20 -32.11
C THR A 253 -20.56 4.78 -33.51
N TYR A 254 -19.40 5.16 -34.01
CA TYR A 254 -19.17 5.85 -35.26
C TYR A 254 -20.13 5.43 -36.39
N ALA A 255 -20.69 6.45 -37.03
CA ALA A 255 -21.15 6.43 -38.42
C ALA A 255 -20.11 5.91 -39.46
N LEU A 256 -18.95 5.39 -39.04
CA LEU A 256 -17.95 4.74 -39.91
C LEU A 256 -18.38 3.37 -40.43
N GLY A 257 -19.32 2.68 -39.78
CA GLY A 257 -19.86 1.40 -40.29
C GLY A 257 -20.80 1.64 -41.47
N TYR A 258 -21.73 2.57 -41.31
CA TYR A 258 -22.72 2.91 -42.34
C TYR A 258 -22.12 3.58 -43.57
N LEU A 259 -21.07 4.40 -43.43
CA LEU A 259 -20.39 5.02 -44.58
C LEU A 259 -19.57 4.01 -45.42
N LYS A 260 -19.21 2.84 -44.88
CA LYS A 260 -18.48 1.80 -45.62
C LYS A 260 -19.39 0.86 -46.41
N GLU A 261 -20.61 0.62 -45.95
CA GLU A 261 -21.59 -0.17 -46.70
C GLU A 261 -22.08 0.61 -47.94
N ASP A 262 -22.27 1.93 -47.83
CA ASP A 262 -22.69 2.78 -48.96
C ASP A 262 -21.63 2.95 -50.08
N GLU A 263 -20.35 2.66 -49.81
CA GLU A 263 -19.28 2.63 -50.82
C GLU A 263 -19.08 1.25 -51.45
N ALA A 264 -19.41 0.16 -50.75
CA ALA A 264 -19.30 -1.20 -51.27
C ALA A 264 -20.44 -1.57 -52.25
N ASP A 265 -21.59 -0.90 -52.15
CA ASP A 265 -22.71 -1.06 -53.09
C ASP A 265 -22.58 -0.17 -54.36
N LYS A 266 -21.40 0.41 -54.61
CA LYS A 266 -21.11 1.28 -55.78
C LYS A 266 -20.00 0.77 -56.72
N GLU A 267 -19.49 -0.45 -56.51
CA GLU A 267 -18.64 -1.17 -57.49
C GLU A 267 -19.42 -2.33 -58.15
#